data_AF-A0A2L2YAE3-F1
#
_entry.id   AF-A0A2L2YAE3-F1
#
_cell.length_a   1.000
_cell.length_b   1.000
_cell.length_c   1.000
_cell.angle_alpha   90.00
_cell.angle_beta   90.00
_cell.angle_gamma   90.00
#
_symmetry.space_group_name_H-M   'P 1'
#
loop_
_entity.id
_entity.type
_entity.pdbx_description
1 polymer ?
#
loop_
_entity_poly.entity_id
_entity_poly.type
_entity_poly.pdbx_seq_one_letter_code
_entity_poly.pdbx_strand_id
1 'polypeptide(L)'
;SLIQCVKNSNRFFAKTILGSLTGKSGKVLGGAFDKKKPLPVETDPQKLVNYCCGCNINKEGEDPKLLDDSEYPEWLWTLRPGPPPPLEEMDPSTKEYWERLFFLQRIRGLRLKRAKIKKKLFVNEEDKIYKLRKLRFRALAHKYSAGYDKPPKWDKDGWRIIKME
;
A
#
# COMPACT_ATOMS: atom_id res chain seq x y z
N SER A 1 -6.29 31.41 -15.76
CA SER A 1 -5.91 30.38 -16.75
C SER A 1 -4.98 29.38 -16.08
N LEU A 2 -5.53 28.19 -15.83
CA LEU A 2 -4.92 26.89 -15.52
C LEU A 2 -3.44 26.80 -15.08
N ILE A 3 -3.23 26.44 -13.81
CA ILE A 3 -2.19 25.47 -13.44
C ILE A 3 -2.85 24.44 -12.52
N GLN A 4 -3.10 23.24 -13.08
CA GLN A 4 -3.58 22.07 -12.35
C GLN A 4 -2.46 21.58 -11.43
N CYS A 5 -2.66 21.68 -10.11
CA CYS A 5 -1.80 21.00 -9.15
C CYS A 5 -2.08 19.48 -9.21
N VAL A 6 -1.02 18.72 -9.48
CA VAL A 6 -1.02 17.26 -9.61
C VAL A 6 -1.50 16.64 -8.30
N LYS A 7 -2.68 16.01 -8.36
CA LYS A 7 -3.20 15.15 -7.30
C LYS A 7 -2.29 13.92 -7.16
N ASN A 8 -1.27 14.00 -6.31
CA ASN A 8 -0.50 12.81 -5.94
C ASN A 8 -1.39 11.93 -5.05
N SER A 9 -1.96 10.93 -5.69
CA SER A 9 -3.03 10.11 -5.17
C SER A 9 -2.49 9.00 -4.26
N ASN A 10 -3.16 8.85 -3.11
CA ASN A 10 -3.33 7.59 -2.40
C ASN A 10 -2.07 6.83 -1.96
N ARG A 11 -1.41 7.31 -0.91
CA ARG A 11 -0.67 6.43 0.02
C ARG A 11 -1.46 6.24 1.32
N PHE A 12 -2.67 5.68 1.21
CA PHE A 12 -3.38 5.14 2.37
C PHE A 12 -2.69 3.84 2.79
N PHE A 13 -1.75 3.92 3.75
CA PHE A 13 -1.02 2.77 4.27
C PHE A 13 -1.84 1.83 5.17
N ALA A 14 -3.10 2.16 5.46
CA ALA A 14 -4.02 1.29 6.18
C ALA A 14 -5.38 1.26 5.48
N LYS A 15 -5.77 0.09 4.95
CA LYS A 15 -7.20 -0.22 4.85
C LYS A 15 -7.69 -0.35 6.28
N THR A 16 -8.68 0.46 6.66
CA THR A 16 -9.37 0.32 7.96
C THR A 16 -9.81 -1.14 8.11
N ILE A 17 -9.55 -1.75 9.27
CA ILE A 17 -9.81 -3.17 9.58
C ILE A 17 -11.22 -3.60 9.12
N LEU A 18 -12.17 -2.68 9.22
CA LEU A 18 -13.56 -2.89 8.83
C LEU A 18 -13.81 -3.04 7.32
N GLY A 19 -13.05 -2.35 6.48
CA GLY A 19 -13.17 -2.46 5.01
C GLY A 19 -12.61 -3.77 4.44
N SER A 20 -11.89 -4.54 5.26
CA SER A 20 -11.42 -5.88 4.88
C SER A 20 -12.38 -7.00 5.25
N LEU A 21 -13.24 -6.80 6.26
CA LEU A 21 -14.16 -7.83 6.77
C LEU A 21 -15.47 -7.92 5.98
N THR A 22 -15.86 -6.82 5.34
CA THR A 22 -17.03 -6.78 4.48
C THR A 22 -16.57 -6.25 3.13
N GLY A 23 -16.64 -7.06 2.08
CA GLY A 23 -16.28 -6.66 0.71
C GLY A 23 -17.16 -5.57 0.10
N LYS A 24 -17.81 -4.75 0.94
CA LYS A 24 -18.68 -3.62 0.61
C LYS A 24 -18.16 -2.43 1.40
N SER A 25 -17.57 -1.49 0.68
CA SER A 25 -17.17 -0.18 1.19
C SER A 25 -18.25 0.44 2.09
N GLY A 26 -17.98 0.48 3.40
CA GLY A 26 -18.41 1.55 4.31
C GLY A 26 -19.90 1.86 4.47
N LYS A 27 -20.83 0.92 4.23
CA LYS A 27 -22.28 1.21 4.30
C LYS A 27 -23.06 0.53 5.44
N VAL A 28 -22.41 -0.27 6.29
CA VAL A 28 -23.11 -1.11 7.30
C VAL A 28 -22.83 -0.72 8.76
N LEU A 29 -21.89 0.19 9.04
CA LEU A 29 -21.82 0.81 10.36
C LEU A 29 -22.28 2.26 10.26
N GLY A 30 -23.57 2.45 10.52
CA GLY A 30 -24.26 3.74 10.61
C GLY A 30 -23.82 4.57 11.81
N GLY A 31 -22.53 4.86 11.91
CA GLY A 31 -22.04 6.08 12.53
C GLY A 31 -21.79 7.05 11.39
N ALA A 32 -22.58 8.12 11.30
CA ALA A 32 -22.21 9.27 10.51
C ALA A 32 -20.89 9.78 11.09
N PHE A 33 -19.76 9.28 10.59
CA PHE A 33 -18.51 9.97 10.72
C PHE A 33 -18.71 11.26 9.96
N ASP A 34 -19.02 12.32 10.70
CA ASP A 34 -19.05 13.67 10.17
C ASP A 34 -17.80 13.84 9.32
N LYS A 35 -18.02 14.19 8.05
CA LYS A 35 -16.93 14.44 7.11
C LYS A 35 -16.02 15.47 7.79
N LYS A 36 -14.71 15.19 7.85
CA LYS A 36 -13.73 16.15 8.38
C LYS A 36 -14.00 17.50 7.73
N LYS A 37 -14.35 18.51 8.54
CA LYS A 37 -14.61 19.86 8.04
C LYS A 37 -13.28 20.41 7.51
N PRO A 38 -13.18 20.78 6.22
CA PRO A 38 -11.97 21.40 5.71
C PRO A 38 -11.86 22.79 6.33
N LEU A 39 -10.78 23.03 7.06
CA LEU A 39 -10.43 24.39 7.49
C LEU A 39 -9.85 25.13 6.28
N PRO A 40 -10.19 26.41 6.07
CA PRO A 40 -9.57 27.20 5.02
C PRO A 40 -8.07 27.30 5.30
N VAL A 41 -7.26 27.03 4.28
CA VAL A 41 -5.81 27.22 4.35
C VAL A 41 -5.52 28.66 3.99
N GLU A 42 -4.76 29.34 4.84
CA GLU A 42 -4.31 30.72 4.62
C GLU A 42 -3.42 30.79 3.38
N THR A 43 -3.62 31.81 2.55
CA THR A 43 -2.88 32.00 1.28
C THR A 43 -1.83 33.10 1.34
N ASP A 44 -1.81 33.88 2.41
CA ASP A 44 -0.95 35.06 2.51
C ASP A 44 0.51 34.66 2.83
N PRO A 45 1.49 35.04 1.99
CA PRO A 45 2.86 34.56 2.12
C PRO A 45 3.55 35.07 3.39
N GLN A 46 3.28 36.33 3.80
CA GLN A 46 3.88 36.90 5.02
C GLN A 46 3.42 36.18 6.29
N LYS A 47 2.16 35.72 6.31
CA LYS A 47 1.61 34.96 7.44
C LYS A 47 2.20 33.56 7.50
N LEU A 48 2.36 32.90 6.35
CA LEU A 48 2.96 31.55 6.25
C LEU A 48 4.44 31.50 6.65
N VAL A 49 5.19 32.58 6.42
CA VAL A 49 6.62 32.65 6.80
C VAL A 49 6.80 32.96 8.29
N ASN A 50 5.91 33.76 8.89
CA ASN A 50 6.06 34.23 10.26
C ASN A 50 5.33 33.37 11.30
N TYR A 51 4.34 32.56 10.92
CA TYR A 51 3.49 31.81 11.84
C TYR A 51 3.35 30.34 11.43
N CYS A 52 3.30 29.43 12.41
CA CYS A 52 2.89 28.04 12.16
C CYS A 52 1.36 27.98 11.99
N CYS A 53 0.90 28.21 10.77
CA CYS A 53 -0.53 28.19 10.46
C CYS A 53 -1.12 26.78 10.68
N GLY A 54 -2.19 26.67 11.46
CA GLY A 54 -2.88 25.40 11.74
C GLY A 54 -2.28 24.57 12.88
N CYS A 55 -1.34 25.15 13.63
CA CYS A 55 -0.85 24.57 14.88
C CYS A 55 -1.89 24.70 16.02
N ASN A 56 -2.70 25.77 16.04
CA ASN A 56 -3.70 25.98 17.10
C ASN A 56 -4.96 25.10 16.89
N ILE A 57 -5.31 24.30 17.90
CA ILE A 57 -6.51 23.43 17.93
C ILE A 57 -7.66 24.09 18.72
N ASN A 58 -7.35 25.09 19.54
CA ASN A 58 -8.32 25.76 20.39
C ASN A 58 -9.17 26.74 19.56
N LYS A 59 -10.42 26.96 19.99
CA LYS A 59 -11.32 27.92 19.34
C LYS A 59 -10.88 29.38 19.53
N GLU A 60 -10.16 29.62 20.61
CA GLU A 60 -9.67 30.92 21.03
C GLU A 60 -8.14 30.84 21.12
N GLY A 61 -7.45 31.85 20.60
CA GLY A 61 -6.00 31.93 20.57
C GLY A 61 -5.45 32.14 19.16
N GLU A 62 -4.22 32.63 19.11
CA GLU A 62 -3.48 32.85 17.87
C GLU A 62 -2.53 31.69 17.59
N ASP A 63 -2.16 31.51 16.32
CA ASP A 63 -1.13 30.54 15.93
C ASP A 63 0.23 30.98 16.47
N PRO A 64 1.10 30.03 16.87
CA PRO A 64 2.42 30.36 17.40
C PRO A 64 3.29 31.01 16.31
N LYS A 65 3.91 32.13 16.68
CA LYS A 65 4.88 32.85 15.83
C LYS A 65 6.21 32.08 15.80
N LEU A 66 6.83 32.02 14.62
CA LEU A 66 8.16 31.47 14.44
C LEU A 66 9.20 32.46 14.99
N LEU A 67 10.18 31.90 15.71
CA LEU A 67 11.27 32.62 16.34
C LEU A 67 12.52 32.55 15.44
N ASP A 68 13.58 33.26 15.83
CA ASP A 68 14.85 33.19 15.13
C ASP A 68 15.55 31.83 15.38
N ASP A 69 16.40 31.40 14.44
CA ASP A 69 17.06 30.09 14.47
C ASP A 69 17.89 29.83 15.75
N SER A 70 18.34 30.89 16.42
CA SER A 70 19.14 30.86 17.66
C SER A 70 18.34 30.45 18.90
N GLU A 71 17.03 30.62 18.89
CA GLU A 71 16.17 30.26 20.03
C GLU A 71 15.85 28.76 20.04
N TYR A 72 15.99 28.10 18.88
CA TYR A 72 15.78 26.67 18.75
C TYR A 72 17.03 25.88 19.16
N PRO A 73 16.85 24.72 19.79
CA PRO A 73 17.97 23.90 20.21
C PRO A 73 18.73 23.34 19.01
N GLU A 74 20.06 23.22 19.14
CA GLU A 74 20.97 22.83 18.05
C GLU A 74 20.63 21.48 17.42
N TRP A 75 20.08 20.53 18.19
CA TRP A 75 19.70 19.20 17.67
C TRP A 75 18.64 19.27 16.58
N LEU A 76 17.86 20.34 16.48
CA LEU A 76 16.85 20.49 15.42
C LEU A 76 17.50 20.47 14.04
N TRP A 77 18.65 21.14 13.91
CA TRP A 77 19.38 21.29 12.66
C TRP A 77 20.26 20.09 12.32
N THR A 78 20.52 19.21 13.29
CA THR A 78 21.26 17.95 13.06
C THR A 78 20.36 16.81 12.59
N LEU A 79 19.04 16.97 12.67
CA LEU A 79 18.08 15.98 12.15
C LEU A 79 18.17 15.87 10.63
N ARG A 80 18.05 14.63 10.12
CA ARG A 80 18.02 14.37 8.67
C ARG A 80 16.58 14.54 8.14
N PRO A 81 16.30 15.52 7.27
CA PRO A 81 14.97 15.67 6.65
C PRO A 81 14.75 14.71 5.46
N GLY A 82 15.82 14.06 5.01
CA GLY A 82 15.84 13.21 3.83
C GLY A 82 15.28 11.79 4.04
N PRO A 83 15.31 10.95 2.99
CA PRO A 83 15.01 9.53 3.15
C PRO A 83 15.96 8.88 4.16
N PRO A 84 15.50 7.85 4.87
CA PRO A 84 16.36 7.12 5.81
C PRO A 84 17.55 6.50 5.06
N PRO A 85 18.75 6.50 5.67
CA PRO A 85 19.94 5.95 5.03
C PRO A 85 19.76 4.47 4.67
N PRO A 86 20.45 4.00 3.62
CA PRO A 86 20.53 2.58 3.31
C PRO A 86 21.29 1.83 4.41
N LEU A 87 21.02 0.53 4.53
CA LEU A 87 21.61 -0.30 5.60
C LEU A 87 23.14 -0.39 5.49
N GLU A 88 23.68 -0.27 4.28
CA GLU A 88 25.12 -0.36 3.98
C GLU A 88 25.94 0.83 4.53
N GLU A 89 25.31 2.00 4.66
CA GLU A 89 25.96 3.21 5.19
C GLU A 89 25.90 3.31 6.73
N MET A 90 25.07 2.47 7.36
CA MET A 90 24.84 2.52 8.80
C MET A 90 25.84 1.64 9.56
N ASP A 91 26.27 2.09 10.73
CA ASP A 91 27.19 1.36 11.59
C ASP A 91 26.48 0.20 12.34
N PRO A 92 26.93 -1.06 12.19
CA PRO A 92 26.41 -2.22 12.92
C PRO A 92 26.51 -2.14 14.45
N SER A 93 27.38 -1.28 14.99
CA SER A 93 27.51 -1.09 16.44
C SER A 93 26.32 -0.33 17.05
N THR A 94 25.57 0.41 16.22
CA THR A 94 24.48 1.29 16.66
C THR A 94 23.14 0.58 16.65
N LYS A 95 22.26 0.90 17.61
CA LYS A 95 20.90 0.33 17.71
C LYS A 95 20.05 0.56 16.45
N GLU A 96 20.19 1.73 15.84
CA GLU A 96 19.45 2.16 14.65
C GLU A 96 19.65 1.21 13.45
N TYR A 97 20.85 0.68 13.28
CA TYR A 97 21.17 -0.30 12.24
C TYR A 97 20.31 -1.55 12.37
N TRP A 98 20.20 -2.08 13.59
CA TRP A 98 19.44 -3.30 13.85
C TRP A 98 17.94 -3.07 13.69
N GLU A 99 17.41 -1.94 14.17
CA GLU A 99 16.00 -1.57 13.94
C GLU A 99 15.67 -1.49 12.45
N ARG A 100 16.57 -0.89 11.66
CA ARG A 100 16.44 -0.82 10.20
C ARG A 100 16.47 -2.20 9.57
N LEU A 101 17.40 -3.07 9.98
CA LEU A 101 17.50 -4.45 9.51
C LEU A 101 16.23 -5.25 9.82
N PHE A 102 15.70 -5.16 11.05
CA PHE A 102 14.46 -5.83 11.44
C PHE A 102 13.28 -5.38 10.59
N PHE A 103 13.16 -4.08 10.32
CA PHE A 103 12.13 -3.54 9.45
C PHE A 103 12.24 -4.08 8.02
N LEU A 104 13.44 -4.07 7.44
CA LEU A 104 13.69 -4.61 6.09
C LEU A 104 13.39 -6.11 6.01
N GLN A 105 13.79 -6.88 7.02
CA GLN A 105 13.51 -8.30 7.11
C GLN A 105 12.01 -8.58 7.21
N ARG A 106 11.27 -7.77 7.97
CA ARG A 106 9.80 -7.85 8.05
C ARG A 106 9.16 -7.58 6.69
N ILE A 107 9.58 -6.52 5.99
CA ILE A 107 9.08 -6.20 4.64
C ILE A 107 9.38 -7.35 3.68
N ARG A 108 10.61 -7.87 3.67
CA ARG A 108 10.99 -9.03 2.85
C ARG A 108 10.11 -10.22 3.14
N GLY A 109 9.86 -10.52 4.41
CA GLY A 109 8.95 -11.59 4.85
C GLY A 109 7.53 -11.42 4.30
N LEU A 110 6.98 -10.19 4.33
CA LEU A 110 5.67 -9.89 3.77
C LEU A 110 5.63 -10.05 2.24
N ARG A 111 6.68 -9.61 1.54
CA ARG A 111 6.83 -9.79 0.09
C ARG A 111 6.85 -11.27 -0.29
N LEU A 112 7.64 -12.07 0.42
CA LEU A 112 7.69 -13.52 0.20
C LEU A 112 6.35 -14.19 0.51
N LYS A 113 5.65 -13.80 1.59
CA LYS A 113 4.31 -14.30 1.90
C LYS A 113 3.30 -14.00 0.79
N ARG A 114 3.38 -12.83 0.16
CA ARG A 114 2.53 -12.45 -0.98
C ARG A 114 2.85 -13.25 -2.25
N ALA A 115 4.13 -13.57 -2.49
CA ALA A 115 4.58 -14.32 -3.65
C ALA A 115 4.31 -15.83 -3.56
N LYS A 116 4.09 -16.37 -2.36
CA LYS A 116 3.76 -17.79 -2.18
C LYS A 116 2.48 -18.13 -2.94
N ILE A 117 2.58 -19.14 -3.82
CA ILE A 117 1.43 -19.75 -4.47
C ILE A 117 0.52 -20.32 -3.39
N LYS A 118 -0.77 -19.97 -3.43
CA LYS A 118 -1.75 -20.45 -2.45
C LYS A 118 -1.94 -21.96 -2.64
N LYS A 119 -1.74 -22.74 -1.57
CA LYS A 119 -1.89 -24.21 -1.61
C LYS A 119 -3.35 -24.67 -1.79
N LYS A 120 -4.31 -23.85 -1.32
CA LYS A 120 -5.75 -24.04 -1.53
C LYS A 120 -6.33 -22.75 -2.10
N LEU A 121 -7.25 -22.90 -3.03
CA LEU A 121 -8.03 -21.80 -3.59
C LEU A 121 -9.02 -21.29 -2.53
N PHE A 122 -9.39 -20.01 -2.58
CA PHE A 122 -10.49 -19.51 -1.76
C PHE A 122 -11.84 -20.02 -2.31
N VAL A 123 -12.88 -20.07 -1.46
CA VAL A 123 -14.24 -20.45 -1.87
C VAL A 123 -14.68 -19.57 -3.06
N ASN A 124 -15.22 -20.17 -4.14
CA ASN A 124 -15.61 -19.56 -5.42
C ASN A 124 -14.46 -19.15 -6.40
N GLU A 125 -13.18 -19.45 -6.13
CA GLU A 125 -12.09 -19.30 -7.12
C GLU A 125 -11.99 -20.52 -8.07
N GLU A 126 -12.59 -21.65 -7.71
CA GLU A 126 -12.60 -22.89 -8.51
C GLU A 126 -13.29 -22.69 -9.87
N ASP A 127 -14.42 -22.00 -9.90
CA ASP A 127 -15.17 -21.71 -11.13
C ASP A 127 -14.39 -20.84 -12.12
N LYS A 128 -13.63 -19.86 -11.60
CA LYS A 128 -12.79 -18.99 -12.43
C LYS A 128 -11.66 -19.78 -13.06
N ILE A 129 -11.04 -20.68 -12.28
CA ILE A 129 -9.98 -21.55 -12.75
C ILE A 129 -10.50 -22.59 -13.72
N TYR A 130 -11.70 -23.14 -13.49
CA TYR A 130 -12.38 -24.02 -14.44
C TYR A 130 -12.62 -23.31 -15.78
N LYS A 131 -13.15 -22.08 -15.76
CA LYS A 131 -13.34 -21.26 -16.97
C LYS A 131 -12.01 -20.98 -17.71
N LEU A 132 -10.95 -20.63 -16.98
CA LEU A 132 -9.60 -20.44 -17.53
C LEU A 132 -9.02 -21.72 -18.15
N ARG A 133 -9.19 -22.87 -17.47
CA ARG A 133 -8.76 -24.18 -17.99
C ARG A 133 -9.53 -24.56 -19.25
N LYS A 134 -10.85 -24.32 -19.30
CA LYS A 134 -11.70 -24.55 -20.47
C LYS A 134 -11.28 -23.67 -21.67
N LEU A 135 -10.99 -22.39 -21.43
CA LEU A 135 -10.46 -21.47 -22.44
C LEU A 135 -9.09 -21.91 -22.97
N ARG A 136 -8.16 -22.30 -22.08
CA ARG A 136 -6.84 -22.83 -22.45
C ARG A 136 -6.95 -24.11 -23.29
N PHE A 137 -7.84 -25.02 -22.91
CA PHE A 137 -8.08 -26.26 -23.67
C PHE A 137 -8.63 -25.94 -25.06
N ARG A 138 -9.61 -25.04 -25.18
CA ARG A 138 -10.16 -24.61 -26.47
C ARG A 138 -9.09 -23.95 -27.36
N ALA A 139 -8.19 -23.15 -26.80
CA ALA A 139 -7.08 -22.55 -27.55
C ALA A 139 -6.05 -23.58 -28.02
N LEU A 140 -5.83 -24.65 -27.25
CA LEU A 140 -4.95 -25.77 -27.61
C LEU A 140 -5.65 -26.84 -28.46
N ALA A 141 -6.97 -26.76 -28.64
CA ALA A 141 -7.77 -27.75 -29.35
C ALA A 141 -7.39 -27.88 -30.84
N HIS A 142 -6.76 -26.86 -31.44
CA HIS A 142 -6.20 -26.96 -32.79
C HIS A 142 -5.11 -28.05 -32.92
N LYS A 143 -4.54 -28.53 -31.81
CA LYS A 143 -3.56 -29.63 -31.78
C LYS A 143 -4.19 -31.01 -31.58
N TYR A 144 -5.50 -31.10 -31.37
CA TYR A 144 -6.23 -32.34 -31.10
C TYR A 144 -7.33 -32.55 -32.13
N SER A 145 -7.62 -33.80 -32.50
CA SER A 145 -8.66 -34.11 -33.47
C SER A 145 -10.06 -33.85 -32.87
N ALA A 146 -11.03 -33.50 -33.71
CA ALA A 146 -12.35 -33.00 -33.32
C ALA A 146 -13.30 -34.06 -32.72
N GLY A 147 -12.90 -34.74 -31.64
CA GLY A 147 -13.86 -35.36 -30.73
C GLY A 147 -13.55 -36.74 -30.15
N TYR A 148 -12.40 -37.37 -30.44
CA TYR A 148 -12.11 -38.72 -29.93
C TYR A 148 -10.86 -38.83 -29.05
N ASP A 149 -10.03 -37.80 -28.99
CA ASP A 149 -8.84 -37.80 -28.13
C ASP A 149 -9.23 -37.54 -26.67
N LYS A 150 -8.79 -38.41 -25.76
CA LYS A 150 -8.98 -38.20 -24.32
C LYS A 150 -8.30 -36.89 -23.93
N PRO A 151 -8.95 -36.00 -23.14
CA PRO A 151 -8.31 -34.78 -22.71
C PRO A 151 -7.02 -35.10 -21.94
N PRO A 152 -5.93 -34.35 -22.13
CA PRO A 152 -4.65 -34.63 -21.50
C PRO A 152 -4.82 -34.60 -19.97
N LYS A 153 -4.24 -35.59 -19.29
CA LYS A 153 -4.25 -35.66 -17.83
C LYS A 153 -3.31 -34.58 -17.30
N TRP A 154 -3.81 -33.69 -16.44
CA TRP A 154 -3.04 -32.56 -15.89
C TRP A 154 -2.47 -32.89 -14.51
N ASP A 155 -1.26 -32.38 -14.23
CA ASP A 155 -0.61 -32.44 -12.91
C ASP A 155 -1.52 -31.88 -11.80
N LYS A 156 -1.26 -32.23 -10.54
CA LYS A 156 -1.97 -31.68 -9.36
C LYS A 156 -2.00 -30.15 -9.36
N ASP A 157 -0.99 -29.51 -9.93
CA ASP A 157 -0.88 -28.06 -10.07
C ASP A 157 -1.65 -27.52 -11.30
N GLY A 158 -2.05 -28.36 -12.25
CA GLY A 158 -2.85 -28.01 -13.43
C GLY A 158 -2.10 -27.29 -14.55
N TRP A 159 -0.77 -27.21 -14.48
CA TRP A 159 0.07 -26.45 -15.42
C TRP A 159 0.81 -27.31 -16.44
N ARG A 160 1.11 -28.57 -16.12
CA ARG A 160 1.82 -29.54 -16.98
C ARG A 160 0.94 -30.75 -17.33
N ILE A 161 1.16 -31.33 -18.50
CA ILE A 161 0.50 -32.56 -18.97
C ILE A 161 1.30 -33.75 -18.43
N ILE A 162 0.66 -34.68 -17.71
CA ILE A 162 1.35 -35.78 -17.01
C ILE A 162 1.77 -36.89 -17.97
N LYS A 163 1.00 -37.16 -19.02
CA LYS A 163 1.31 -38.16 -20.06
C LYS A 163 0.37 -37.98 -21.26
N MET A 164 0.89 -38.17 -22.47
CA MET A 164 0.12 -38.41 -23.68
C MET A 164 0.25 -39.90 -23.99
N GLU A 165 -0.80 -40.67 -23.70
CA GLU A 165 -1.01 -42.01 -24.23
C GLU A 165 -2.08 -41.91 -25.32
#